data_AF-A0A956XWK5-F1
#
_entry.id   AF-A0A956XWK5-F1
#
_cell.length_a   1.000
_cell.length_b   1.000
_cell.length_c   1.000
_cell.angle_alpha   90.00
_cell.angle_beta   90.00
_cell.angle_gamma   90.00
#
_symmetry.space_group_name_H-M   'P 1'
#
loop_
_entity.id
_entity.type
_entity.pdbx_description
1 polymer ?
#
loop_
_entity_poly.entity_id
_entity_poly.type
_entity_poly.pdbx_seq_one_letter_code
_entity_poly.pdbx_strand_id
1 'polypeptide(L)'
;GCFCNPGAGESAHGLTAEDLQPCFINDRMDFTEMAERLVEKHSTDIVGAIRASLGIATNFADVYRLTAFLRLFVDEEAPQR
;
A
#
# COMPACT_ATOMS: atom_id res chain seq x y z
N GLY A 1 6.24 7.99 2.68
CA GLY A 1 6.94 6.86 2.04
C GLY A 1 6.63 6.83 0.56
N CYS A 2 7.61 6.49 -0.29
CA CYS A 2 7.47 6.44 -1.75
C CYS A 2 6.40 5.43 -2.16
N PHE A 3 5.21 5.89 -2.54
CA PHE A 3 4.30 5.08 -3.35
C PHE A 3 5.09 4.61 -4.57
N CYS A 4 5.08 3.31 -4.86
CA CYS A 4 5.74 2.79 -6.06
C CYS A 4 5.06 3.27 -7.35
N ASN A 5 3.87 3.89 -7.24
CA ASN A 5 3.16 4.63 -8.29
C ASN A 5 2.69 5.98 -7.74
N PRO A 6 3.53 7.02 -7.75
CA PRO A 6 3.09 8.35 -7.35
C PRO A 6 1.90 8.80 -8.22
N GLY A 7 0.82 9.22 -7.58
CA GLY A 7 -0.42 9.68 -8.20
C GLY A 7 -1.49 8.60 -8.37
N ALA A 8 -1.14 7.31 -8.48
CA ALA A 8 -2.13 6.26 -8.72
C ALA A 8 -2.86 5.86 -7.44
N GLY A 9 -2.14 5.76 -6.32
CA GLY A 9 -2.75 5.48 -5.02
C GLY A 9 -3.61 6.64 -4.56
N GLU A 10 -3.12 7.86 -4.75
CA GLU A 10 -3.83 9.09 -4.43
C GLU A 10 -5.13 9.21 -5.23
N SER A 11 -5.09 8.92 -6.54
CA SER A 11 -6.29 8.94 -7.39
C SER A 11 -7.30 7.85 -7.02
N ALA A 12 -6.82 6.64 -6.69
CA ALA A 12 -7.68 5.52 -6.32
C ALA A 12 -8.40 5.74 -4.98
N HIS A 13 -7.76 6.46 -4.05
CA HIS A 13 -8.28 6.73 -2.71
C HIS A 13 -8.83 8.15 -2.53
N GLY A 14 -8.89 8.95 -3.59
CA GLY A 14 -9.42 10.32 -3.55
C GLY A 14 -8.59 11.28 -2.68
N LEU A 15 -7.31 11.01 -2.48
CA LEU A 15 -6.42 11.84 -1.67
C LEU A 15 -6.03 13.11 -2.43
N THR A 16 -6.27 14.27 -1.82
CA THR A 16 -5.89 15.58 -2.37
C THR A 16 -4.47 16.00 -1.92
N ALA A 17 -3.94 17.05 -2.55
CA ALA A 17 -2.65 17.60 -2.14
C ALA A 17 -2.70 18.13 -0.70
N GLU A 18 -3.83 18.74 -0.31
CA GLU A 18 -4.09 19.26 1.04
C GLU A 18 -4.14 18.14 2.09
N ASP A 19 -4.53 16.92 1.70
CA ASP A 19 -4.53 15.74 2.57
C ASP A 19 -3.12 15.24 2.87
N LEU A 20 -2.24 15.31 1.88
CA LEU A 20 -0.88 14.80 1.97
C LEU A 20 0.11 15.83 2.51
N GLN A 21 -0.18 17.13 2.39
CA GLN A 21 0.72 18.21 2.82
C GLN A 21 1.21 18.09 4.27
N PRO A 22 0.38 17.69 5.26
CA PRO A 22 0.82 17.44 6.63
C PRO A 22 1.81 16.28 6.75
N CYS A 23 1.77 15.32 5.82
CA CYS A 23 2.66 14.16 5.79
C CYS A 23 4.09 14.50 5.34
N PHE A 24 4.31 15.70 4.78
CA PHE A 24 5.60 16.14 4.27
C PHE A 24 6.28 17.21 5.14
N ILE A 25 5.74 17.51 6.33
CA ILE A 25 6.30 18.54 7.24
C ILE A 25 7.63 18.10 7.86
N ASN A 26 7.84 16.78 8.03
CA ASN A 26 9.05 16.21 8.60
C ASN A 26 9.74 15.27 7.59
N ASP A 27 11.06 15.41 7.43
CA ASP A 27 11.88 14.58 6.53
C ASP A 27 11.94 13.09 6.91
N ARG A 28 11.31 12.68 8.03
CA ARG A 28 11.43 11.34 8.63
C ARG A 28 10.09 10.71 9.01
N MET A 29 9.01 11.03 8.30
CA MET A 29 7.73 10.34 8.51
C MET A 29 7.81 8.89 8.01
N ASP A 30 7.49 7.94 8.88
CA ASP A 30 7.37 6.53 8.51
C ASP A 30 5.98 6.19 7.92
N PHE A 31 5.83 4.96 7.42
CA PHE A 31 4.59 4.54 6.77
C PHE A 31 3.42 4.45 7.75
N THR A 32 3.66 4.01 8.99
CA THR A 32 2.61 3.83 10.00
C THR A 32 2.05 5.18 10.40
N GLU A 33 2.91 6.15 10.68
CA GLU A 33 2.49 7.51 11.06
C GLU A 33 1.71 8.20 9.92
N MET A 34 2.18 8.04 8.68
CA MET A 34 1.46 8.52 7.50
C MET A 34 0.09 7.84 7.38
N ALA A 35 0.04 6.53 7.65
CA ALA A 35 -1.18 5.76 7.51
C ALA A 35 -2.22 6.17 8.56
N GLU A 36 -1.85 6.26 9.82
CA GLU A 36 -2.73 6.71 10.90
C GLU A 36 -3.37 8.08 10.57
N ARG A 37 -2.56 9.05 10.13
CA ARG A 37 -3.03 10.41 9.78
C ARG A 37 -4.05 10.43 8.64
N LEU A 38 -3.86 9.57 7.64
CA LEU A 38 -4.70 9.55 6.45
C LEU A 38 -5.97 8.70 6.65
N VAL A 39 -5.93 7.63 7.47
CA VAL A 39 -7.10 6.79 7.82
C VAL A 39 -8.09 7.62 8.64
N GLU A 40 -7.62 8.40 9.62
CA GLU A 40 -8.46 9.25 10.46
C GLU A 40 -9.30 10.25 9.66
N LYS A 41 -8.75 10.77 8.55
CA LYS A 41 -9.37 11.86 7.78
C LYS A 41 -10.34 11.36 6.70
N HIS A 42 -10.06 10.20 6.11
CA HIS A 42 -10.79 9.74 4.91
C HIS A 42 -11.62 8.47 5.11
N SER A 43 -11.52 7.81 6.27
CA SER A 43 -12.13 6.47 6.49
C SER A 43 -11.79 5.48 5.36
N THR A 44 -10.69 5.71 4.65
CA THR A 44 -10.19 4.85 3.59
C THR A 44 -9.16 3.92 4.20
N ASP A 45 -9.31 2.63 3.92
CA ASP A 45 -8.22 1.69 4.13
C ASP A 45 -7.03 2.20 3.33
N ILE A 46 -5.95 2.56 4.02
CA ILE A 46 -4.72 2.92 3.32
C ILE A 46 -4.13 1.61 2.83
N VAL A 47 -4.37 1.38 1.55
CA VAL A 47 -3.92 0.17 0.88
C VAL A 47 -2.43 0.28 0.66
N GLY A 48 -1.66 -0.39 1.52
CA GLY A 48 -0.27 -0.70 1.22
C GLY A 48 -0.20 -1.54 -0.05
N ALA A 49 0.73 -1.24 -0.94
CA ALA A 49 0.97 -2.08 -2.11
C ALA A 49 1.88 -3.27 -1.74
N ILE A 50 1.52 -4.48 -2.18
CA ILE A 50 2.42 -5.63 -2.11
C ILE A 50 3.38 -5.58 -3.30
N ARG A 51 4.69 -5.46 -3.03
CA ARG A 51 5.73 -5.55 -4.06
C ARG A 51 6.40 -6.92 -4.03
N ALA A 52 6.40 -7.63 -5.16
CA ALA A 52 7.17 -8.84 -5.36
C ALA A 52 8.34 -8.59 -6.31
N SER A 53 9.54 -9.04 -5.94
CA SER A 53 10.73 -8.98 -6.81
C SER A 53 10.84 -10.29 -7.60
N LEU A 54 10.98 -10.19 -8.93
CA LEU A 54 11.15 -11.34 -9.83
C LEU A 54 12.57 -11.37 -10.40
N GLY A 55 13.06 -12.56 -10.76
CA GLY A 55 14.38 -12.76 -11.35
C GLY A 55 14.30 -13.25 -12.80
N ILE A 56 15.44 -13.29 -13.49
CA ILE A 56 15.51 -13.75 -14.89
C ILE A 56 15.05 -15.20 -15.10
N ALA A 57 15.12 -16.03 -14.06
CA ALA A 57 14.66 -17.41 -14.09
C ALA A 57 13.16 -17.58 -13.78
N THR A 58 12.47 -16.50 -13.38
CA THR A 58 11.04 -16.54 -13.07
C THR A 58 10.23 -16.74 -14.35
N ASN A 59 9.29 -17.69 -14.33
CA ASN A 59 8.34 -17.90 -15.41
C ASN A 59 6.90 -17.63 -14.97
N PHE A 60 5.96 -17.78 -15.91
CA PHE A 60 4.53 -17.55 -15.66
C PHE A 60 3.97 -18.44 -14.54
N ALA A 61 4.35 -19.71 -14.47
CA ALA A 61 3.83 -20.63 -13.45
C ALA A 61 4.23 -20.18 -12.04
N ASP A 62 5.42 -19.62 -11.87
CA ASP A 62 5.87 -19.09 -10.58
C ASP A 62 5.03 -17.87 -10.15
N VAL A 63 4.79 -16.93 -11.07
CA VAL A 63 3.94 -15.76 -10.80
C VAL A 63 2.50 -16.18 -10.51
N TYR A 64 1.97 -17.14 -11.26
CA TYR A 64 0.62 -17.64 -11.05
C TYR A 64 0.47 -18.33 -9.68
N ARG A 65 1.47 -19.10 -9.24
CA ARG A 65 1.49 -19.68 -7.89
C ARG A 65 1.50 -18.61 -6.81
N LEU A 66 2.29 -17.54 -6.98
CA LEU A 66 2.27 -16.41 -6.06
C LEU A 66 0.89 -15.76 -5.99
N THR A 67 0.24 -15.50 -7.13
CA THR A 67 -1.12 -14.95 -7.16
C THR A 67 -2.13 -15.87 -6.50
N ALA A 68 -2.03 -17.18 -6.72
CA ALA A 68 -2.90 -18.17 -6.08
C ALA A 68 -2.71 -18.19 -4.55
N PHE A 69 -1.48 -18.04 -4.07
CA PHE A 69 -1.19 -17.90 -2.64
C PHE A 69 -1.78 -16.61 -2.06
N LEU A 70 -1.58 -15.46 -2.72
CA LEU A 70 -2.10 -14.17 -2.25
C LEU A 70 -3.64 -14.13 -2.19
N ARG A 71 -4.32 -14.88 -3.06
CA ARG A 71 -5.79 -15.02 -3.03
C ARG A 71 -6.32 -15.62 -1.73
N LEU A 72 -5.50 -16.35 -0.97
CA LEU A 72 -5.89 -16.88 0.32
C LEU A 72 -6.13 -15.78 1.37
N PHE A 73 -5.74 -14.53 1.10
CA PHE A 73 -5.77 -13.43 2.08
C PHE A 73 -6.72 -12.29 1.71
N VAL A 74 -7.45 -12.37 0.59
CA VAL A 74 -8.27 -11.25 0.07
C VAL A 74 -9.39 -10.85 1.03
N ASP A 75 -9.84 -11.76 1.89
CA ASP A 75 -10.93 -11.55 2.85
C ASP A 75 -10.56 -12.08 4.26
N GLU A 76 -9.28 -12.28 4.54
CA GLU A 76 -8.81 -12.75 5.85
C GLU A 76 -8.41 -11.57 6.74
N GLU A 77 -8.97 -11.52 7.95
CA GLU A 77 -8.56 -10.53 8.95
C GLU A 77 -7.19 -10.89 9.53
N ALA A 78 -6.33 -9.87 9.67
CA ALA A 78 -5.06 -10.05 10.36
C ALA A 78 -5.31 -10.45 11.82
N PRO A 79 -4.59 -11.45 12.37
CA PRO A 79 -4.72 -11.81 13.78
C PRO A 79 -4.43 -10.60 14.67
N GLN A 80 -5.34 -10.33 15.61
CA GLN A 80 -5.15 -9.30 16.63
C GLN A 80 -3.95 -9.71 17.51
N ARG A 81 -2.95 -8.83 17.64
CA ARG A 81 -1.76 -9.04 18.46
C ARG A 81 -2.01 -8.75 19.94
#